data_AF-A0A7Y7HZH8-F1
#
_entry.id   AF-A0A7Y7HZH8-F1
#
_cell.length_a   1.000
_cell.length_b   1.000
_cell.length_c   1.000
_cell.angle_alpha   90.00
_cell.angle_beta   90.00
_cell.angle_gamma   90.00
#
_symmetry.space_group_name_H-M   'P 1'
#
loop_
_entity.id
_entity.type
_entity.pdbx_description
1 polymer ?
#
loop_
_entity_poly.entity_id
_entity_poly.type
_entity_poly.pdbx_seq_one_letter_code
_entity_poly.pdbx_strand_id
1 'polypeptide(L)'
;MKASTKAALISALIFPGLGHFFLRPPRAMRGLLFIVPAALAVSYIVRQVLTLSAQLVAELNSGALAADPGAIMARLDASGADNPVANWLSWLALLCWVGAIADALWLGRRNGG
;
A
#
# COMPACT_ATOMS: atom_id res chain seq x y z
N MET A 1 -23.73 2.68 13.72
CA MET A 1 -22.89 3.28 12.65
C MET A 1 -23.54 2.99 11.31
N LYS A 2 -23.53 3.94 10.36
CA LYS A 2 -24.01 3.68 9.00
C LYS A 2 -23.10 2.65 8.31
N ALA A 3 -23.67 1.79 7.47
CA ALA A 3 -22.92 0.75 6.76
C ALA A 3 -21.77 1.33 5.92
N SER A 4 -21.97 2.53 5.37
CA SER A 4 -20.94 3.27 4.63
C SER A 4 -19.78 3.76 5.48
N THR A 5 -20.04 4.24 6.69
CA THR A 5 -18.98 4.62 7.64
C THR A 5 -18.17 3.39 8.02
N LYS A 6 -18.84 2.25 8.28
CA LYS A 6 -18.15 0.99 8.55
C LYS A 6 -17.28 0.56 7.35
N ALA A 7 -17.82 0.62 6.13
CA ALA A 7 -17.08 0.29 4.91
C ALA A 7 -15.88 1.24 4.68
N ALA A 8 -16.05 2.54 4.90
CA ALA A 8 -14.97 3.51 4.79
C ALA A 8 -13.86 3.22 5.80
N LEU A 9 -14.20 2.90 7.05
CA LEU A 9 -13.21 2.55 8.08
C LEU A 9 -12.49 1.24 7.76
N ILE A 10 -13.20 0.22 7.27
CA ILE A 10 -12.57 -1.03 6.81
C ILE A 10 -11.58 -0.73 5.66
N SER A 11 -11.96 0.13 4.72
CA SER A 11 -11.08 0.50 3.61
C SER A 11 -9.89 1.35 4.08
N ALA A 12 -10.08 2.21 5.07
CA ALA A 12 -9.05 3.08 5.61
C ALA A 12 -8.03 2.32 6.47
N LEU A 13 -8.50 1.41 7.33
CA LEU A 13 -7.66 0.80 8.37
C LEU A 13 -7.09 -0.57 7.98
N ILE A 14 -7.74 -1.30 7.08
CA ILE A 14 -7.32 -2.66 6.72
C ILE A 14 -6.66 -2.65 5.33
N PHE A 15 -7.43 -2.33 4.29
CA PHE A 15 -6.91 -2.28 2.93
C PHE A 15 -7.89 -1.55 1.99
N PRO A 16 -7.39 -0.76 1.02
CA PRO A 16 -8.22 -0.05 0.05
C PRO A 16 -9.23 -0.98 -0.62
N GLY A 17 -10.51 -0.60 -0.59
CA GLY A 17 -11.57 -1.29 -1.31
C GLY A 17 -12.25 -2.43 -0.54
N LEU A 18 -11.64 -2.98 0.52
CA LEU A 18 -12.23 -4.09 1.30
C LEU A 18 -13.60 -3.76 1.90
N GLY A 19 -13.83 -2.50 2.26
CA GLY A 19 -15.12 -2.06 2.78
C GLY A 19 -16.30 -2.31 1.85
N HIS A 20 -16.07 -2.38 0.54
CA HIS A 20 -17.12 -2.57 -0.47
C HIS A 20 -17.80 -3.94 -0.39
N PHE A 21 -17.14 -4.94 0.19
CA PHE A 21 -17.73 -6.25 0.46
C PHE A 21 -18.76 -6.21 1.60
N PHE A 22 -18.68 -5.20 2.49
CA PHE A 22 -19.54 -5.06 3.66
C PHE A 22 -20.70 -4.07 3.44
N LEU A 23 -20.83 -3.50 2.24
CA LEU A 23 -21.98 -2.69 1.83
C LEU A 23 -23.19 -3.57 1.51
N ARG A 24 -24.40 -2.99 1.60
CA ARG A 24 -25.66 -3.63 1.17
C ARG A 24 -26.34 -2.78 0.08
N PRO A 25 -26.62 -3.35 -1.12
CA PRO A 25 -26.07 -4.61 -1.62
C PRO A 25 -24.52 -4.54 -1.77
N PRO A 26 -23.81 -5.69 -1.77
CA PRO A 26 -22.35 -5.71 -1.91
C PRO A 26 -21.89 -5.04 -3.20
N ARG A 27 -20.79 -4.29 -3.13
CA ARG A 27 -20.21 -3.58 -4.28
C ARG A 27 -18.82 -4.11 -4.60
N ALA A 28 -18.64 -5.44 -4.51
CA ALA A 28 -17.36 -6.15 -4.66
C ALA A 28 -16.59 -5.73 -5.91
N MET A 29 -17.26 -5.60 -7.06
CA MET A 29 -16.61 -5.18 -8.31
C MET A 29 -15.98 -3.77 -8.21
N ARG A 30 -16.61 -2.83 -7.51
CA ARG A 30 -16.02 -1.51 -7.25
C ARG A 30 -14.87 -1.61 -6.27
N GLY A 31 -14.98 -2.48 -5.26
CA GLY A 31 -13.87 -2.78 -4.35
C GLY A 31 -12.64 -3.30 -5.09
N LEU A 32 -12.82 -4.21 -6.05
CA LEU A 32 -11.73 -4.79 -6.84
C LEU A 32 -10.95 -3.74 -7.66
N LEU A 33 -11.62 -2.67 -8.11
CA LEU A 33 -10.97 -1.54 -8.80
C LEU A 33 -9.88 -0.89 -7.94
N PHE A 34 -10.02 -0.92 -6.62
CA PHE A 34 -9.03 -0.38 -5.69
C PHE A 34 -8.09 -1.47 -5.16
N ILE A 35 -8.61 -2.67 -4.91
CA ILE A 35 -7.84 -3.78 -4.30
C ILE A 35 -6.73 -4.26 -5.22
N VAL A 36 -7.06 -4.55 -6.49
CA VAL A 36 -6.10 -5.15 -7.43
C VAL A 36 -4.88 -4.25 -7.66
N PRO A 37 -5.02 -2.97 -8.07
CA PRO A 37 -3.86 -2.11 -8.27
C PRO A 37 -3.09 -1.84 -6.97
N ALA A 38 -3.77 -1.65 -5.83
CA ALA A 38 -3.09 -1.47 -4.56
C ALA A 38 -2.30 -2.72 -4.14
N ALA A 39 -2.85 -3.92 -4.35
CA ALA A 39 -2.19 -5.17 -4.01
C ALA A 39 -0.94 -5.39 -4.86
N LEU A 40 -1.01 -5.07 -6.17
CA LEU A 40 0.14 -5.12 -7.06
C LEU A 40 1.23 -4.12 -6.65
N ALA A 41 0.85 -2.88 -6.36
CA ALA A 41 1.78 -1.84 -5.92
C ALA A 41 2.49 -2.22 -4.61
N VAL A 42 1.73 -2.62 -3.58
CA VAL A 42 2.27 -3.04 -2.29
C VAL A 42 3.14 -4.28 -2.44
N SER A 43 2.72 -5.27 -3.24
CA SER A 43 3.52 -6.49 -3.47
C SER A 43 4.86 -6.19 -4.13
N TYR A 44 4.89 -5.24 -5.08
CA TYR A 44 6.14 -4.80 -5.70
C TYR A 44 7.06 -4.13 -4.69
N ILE A 45 6.55 -3.18 -3.91
CA ILE A 45 7.33 -2.43 -2.91
C ILE A 45 7.89 -3.39 -1.84
N VAL A 46 7.06 -4.30 -1.32
CA VAL A 46 7.49 -5.30 -0.33
C VAL A 46 8.60 -6.18 -0.90
N ARG A 47 8.47 -6.66 -2.15
CA ARG A 47 9.53 -7.44 -2.81
C ARG A 47 10.83 -6.65 -2.91
N GLN A 48 10.77 -5.39 -3.33
CA GLN A 48 11.95 -4.54 -3.44
C GLN A 48 12.64 -4.35 -2.09
N VAL A 49 11.89 -4.07 -1.03
CA VAL A 49 12.43 -3.91 0.34
C VAL A 49 13.09 -5.20 0.81
N LEU A 50 12.46 -6.34 0.60
CA LEU A 50 13.02 -7.65 0.99
C LEU A 50 14.30 -7.97 0.21
N THR A 51 14.35 -7.69 -1.09
CA THR A 51 15.54 -7.87 -1.91
C THR A 51 16.69 -6.98 -1.43
N LEU A 52 16.42 -5.69 -1.19
CA LEU A 52 17.42 -4.74 -0.70
C LEU A 52 17.95 -5.16 0.67
N SER A 53 17.05 -5.54 1.58
CA SER A 53 17.41 -6.01 2.93
C SER A 53 18.30 -7.25 2.87
N ALA A 54 17.96 -8.21 2.02
CA ALA A 54 18.76 -9.43 1.84
C ALA A 54 20.16 -9.12 1.29
N GLN A 55 20.28 -8.17 0.35
CA GLN A 55 21.57 -7.73 -0.18
C GLN A 55 22.43 -7.07 0.89
N LEU A 56 21.87 -6.15 1.68
CA LEU A 56 22.58 -5.47 2.77
C LEU A 56 23.08 -6.47 3.81
N VAL A 57 22.25 -7.43 4.21
CA VAL A 57 22.66 -8.50 5.15
C VAL A 57 23.80 -9.35 4.59
N ALA A 58 23.76 -9.67 3.29
CA ALA A 58 24.84 -10.41 2.64
C ALA A 58 26.15 -9.61 2.60
N GLU A 59 26.09 -8.30 2.34
CA GLU A 59 27.25 -7.41 2.35
C GLU A 59 27.85 -7.23 3.75
N LEU A 60 27.01 -7.16 4.79
CA LEU A 60 27.46 -7.12 6.19
C LEU A 60 28.18 -8.42 6.56
N ASN A 61 27.60 -9.57 6.20
CA ASN A 61 28.16 -10.88 6.54
C ASN A 61 29.48 -11.18 5.81
N SER A 62 29.67 -10.64 4.59
CA SER A 62 30.92 -10.80 3.84
C SER A 62 32.01 -9.81 4.28
N GLY A 63 31.67 -8.84 5.14
CA GLY A 63 32.55 -7.73 5.51
C GLY A 63 32.70 -6.65 4.43
N ALA A 64 31.94 -6.73 3.34
CA ALA A 64 31.93 -5.72 2.29
C ALA A 64 31.26 -4.41 2.72
N LEU A 65 30.32 -4.48 3.66
CA LEU A 65 29.68 -3.34 4.31
C LEU A 65 30.04 -3.33 5.80
N ALA A 66 30.49 -2.19 6.31
CA ALA A 66 30.70 -2.02 7.74
C ALA A 66 29.36 -2.06 8.48
N ALA A 67 29.32 -2.73 9.64
CA ALA A 67 28.17 -2.76 10.55
C ALA A 67 28.05 -1.44 11.34
N ASP A 68 28.10 -0.32 10.62
CA ASP A 68 27.99 1.04 11.12
C ASP A 68 26.74 1.71 10.51
N PRO A 69 25.91 2.41 11.31
CA PRO A 69 24.70 3.06 10.81
C PRO A 69 24.96 4.04 9.65
N GLY A 70 26.06 4.79 9.68
CA GLY A 70 26.41 5.74 8.63
C GLY A 70 26.72 5.04 7.30
N ALA A 71 27.51 3.97 7.34
CA ALA A 71 27.81 3.16 6.16
C ALA A 71 26.54 2.51 5.57
N ILE A 72 25.64 2.00 6.43
CA ILE A 72 24.37 1.41 6.00
C ILE A 72 23.48 2.46 5.33
N MET A 73 23.35 3.66 5.91
CA MET A 73 22.57 4.76 5.32
C MET A 73 23.13 5.18 3.96
N ALA A 74 24.45 5.37 3.84
CA ALA A 74 25.07 5.73 2.57
C ALA A 74 24.86 4.65 1.49
N ARG A 75 24.92 3.37 1.87
CA ARG A 75 24.67 2.23 0.96
C ARG A 75 23.21 2.11 0.56
N LEU A 76 22.28 2.44 1.45
CA LEU A 76 20.84 2.56 1.18
C LEU A 76 20.58 3.69 0.18
N ASP A 77 21.13 4.88 0.38
CA ASP A 77 20.96 6.01 -0.54
C ASP A 77 21.53 5.68 -1.92
N ALA A 78 22.72 5.07 -1.97
CA ALA A 78 23.37 4.63 -3.21
C ALA A 78 22.63 3.47 -3.91
N SER A 79 21.78 2.71 -3.21
CA SER A 79 21.03 1.60 -3.79
C SER A 79 19.93 2.03 -4.77
N GLY A 80 19.68 3.34 -4.88
CA GLY A 80 18.53 3.83 -5.62
C GLY A 80 17.23 3.53 -4.89
N ALA A 81 17.23 3.66 -3.55
CA ALA A 81 16.01 3.61 -2.74
C ALA A 81 14.95 4.58 -3.29
N ASP A 82 15.39 5.70 -3.86
CA ASP A 82 14.61 6.61 -4.72
C ASP A 82 14.39 6.02 -6.12
N ASN A 83 13.70 4.88 -6.19
CA ASN A 83 13.27 4.28 -7.45
C ASN A 83 12.01 5.01 -7.96
N PRO A 84 12.04 5.66 -9.16
CA PRO A 84 10.89 6.38 -9.69
C PRO A 84 9.62 5.52 -9.83
N VAL A 85 9.79 4.22 -10.13
CA VAL A 85 8.68 3.26 -10.22
C VAL A 85 8.07 3.02 -8.84
N ALA A 86 8.90 2.83 -7.81
CA ALA A 86 8.43 2.63 -6.44
C ALA A 86 7.71 3.88 -5.91
N ASN A 87 8.23 5.07 -6.22
CA ASN A 87 7.58 6.34 -5.89
C ASN A 87 6.20 6.45 -6.56
N TRP A 88 6.12 6.17 -7.87
CA TRP A 88 4.85 6.15 -8.60
C TRP A 88 3.86 5.13 -8.04
N LEU A 89 4.30 3.92 -7.72
CA LEU A 89 3.47 2.88 -7.13
C LEU A 89 2.98 3.24 -5.72
N SER A 90 3.78 3.99 -4.95
CA SER A 90 3.38 4.52 -3.65
C SER A 90 2.25 5.54 -3.80
N TRP A 91 2.34 6.44 -4.79
CA TRP A 91 1.25 7.36 -5.13
C TRP A 91 0.00 6.62 -5.61
N LEU A 92 0.15 5.62 -6.48
CA LEU A 92 -0.97 4.79 -6.92
C LEU A 92 -1.67 4.11 -5.73
N ALA A 93 -0.92 3.52 -4.81
CA ALA A 93 -1.46 2.88 -3.62
C ALA A 93 -2.23 3.89 -2.74
N LEU A 94 -1.67 5.08 -2.52
CA LEU A 94 -2.33 6.17 -1.78
C LEU A 94 -3.62 6.63 -2.47
N LEU A 95 -3.60 6.80 -3.80
CA LEU A 95 -4.79 7.19 -4.57
C LEU A 95 -5.88 6.12 -4.50
N CYS A 96 -5.53 4.84 -4.57
CA CYS A 96 -6.47 3.75 -4.36
C CYS A 96 -7.07 3.77 -2.93
N TRP A 97 -6.27 4.13 -1.93
CA TRP A 97 -6.72 4.29 -0.54
C TRP A 97 -7.73 5.40 -0.36
N VAL A 98 -7.36 6.61 -0.76
CA VAL A 98 -8.24 7.79 -0.67
C VAL A 98 -9.50 7.58 -1.51
N GLY A 99 -9.33 7.06 -2.74
CA GLY A 99 -10.43 6.74 -3.65
C GLY A 99 -11.42 5.74 -3.06
N ALA A 100 -10.94 4.65 -2.46
CA ALA A 100 -11.81 3.64 -1.85
C ALA A 100 -12.61 4.18 -0.66
N ILE A 101 -11.98 5.02 0.18
CA ILE A 101 -12.65 5.67 1.31
C ILE A 101 -13.76 6.60 0.79
N ALA A 102 -13.41 7.48 -0.15
CA ALA A 102 -14.34 8.43 -0.74
C ALA A 102 -15.52 7.72 -1.43
N ASP A 103 -15.24 6.66 -2.19
CA ASP A 103 -16.27 5.88 -2.87
C ASP A 103 -17.23 5.20 -1.88
N ALA A 104 -16.70 4.58 -0.82
CA ALA A 104 -17.50 3.93 0.20
C ALA A 104 -18.42 4.93 0.94
N LEU A 105 -17.92 6.14 1.24
CA LEU A 105 -18.73 7.21 1.84
C LEU A 105 -19.80 7.72 0.87
N TRP A 106 -19.45 7.92 -0.41
CA TRP A 106 -20.37 8.39 -1.43
C TRP A 106 -21.51 7.40 -1.71
N LEU A 107 -21.18 6.10 -1.81
CA LEU A 107 -22.18 5.03 -1.93
C LEU A 107 -23.15 5.00 -0.74
N GLY A 108 -22.65 5.34 0.45
CA GLY A 108 -23.48 5.54 1.63
C GLY A 108 -24.51 6.64 1.52
N ARG A 109 -24.12 7.77 0.92
CA ARG A 109 -25.01 8.92 0.73
C ARG A 109 -26.09 8.65 -0.33
N ARG A 110 -25.79 7.80 -1.32
CA ARG A 110 -26.72 7.46 -2.42
C ARG A 110 -27.75 6.39 -2.07
N ASN A 111 -27.43 5.44 -1.17
CA ASN A 111 -28.26 4.27 -0.91
C ASN A 111 -29.00 4.28 0.44
N GLY A 112 -28.94 5.37 1.23
CA GLY A 112 -29.72 5.43 2.47
C GLY A 112 -29.48 6.65 3.35
N GLY A 113 -30.49 7.52 3.42
CA GLY A 113 -31.26 7.59 4.66
C GLY A 113 -32.12 6.34 4.75
#